data_AF-A0A2M9IQ86-F1
#
_entry.id   AF-A0A2M9IQ86-F1
#
_cell.length_a   1.000
_cell.length_b   1.000
_cell.length_c   1.000
_cell.angle_alpha   90.00
_cell.angle_beta   90.00
_cell.angle_gamma   90.00
#
_symmetry.space_group_name_H-M   'P 1'
#
loop_
_entity.id
_entity.type
_entity.pdbx_description
1 polymer ?
#
loop_
_entity_poly.entity_id
_entity_poly.type
_entity_poly.pdbx_seq_one_letter_code
_entity_poly.pdbx_strand_id
1 'polypeptide(L)'
;MATVAGLALLWQPGQTLAWGAGVSAAAAAAYLSQEAPRHLQGTLARRRARRELTESPPLAVTAEIRNHDYVTLDLGDRVVDVPAAGHTVRIVVTSMGPSAVVLMGVRAEVLSREEFPGNLTRHAAEVPVRHFEASLDADPPEVRALGESDFPYRIAADESEIFDLLVSTERALVQWVLWLDWTSAGRRGSTRVDLQGHAFRTAGRQLGGV
;
A
#
# COMPACT_ATOMS: atom_id res chain seq x y z
N MET A 1 -50.87 12.55 -26.78
CA MET A 1 -51.61 13.62 -26.08
C MET A 1 -50.67 14.80 -25.92
N ALA A 2 -50.88 15.84 -26.72
CA ALA A 2 -50.09 17.06 -26.72
C ALA A 2 -50.90 18.16 -26.04
N THR A 3 -50.39 18.69 -24.94
CA THR A 3 -50.98 19.85 -24.26
C THR A 3 -50.20 21.09 -24.70
N VAL A 4 -50.68 21.69 -25.79
CA VAL A 4 -50.39 23.08 -26.16
C VAL A 4 -51.45 23.93 -25.45
N ALA A 5 -51.05 24.71 -24.44
CA ALA A 5 -51.90 25.73 -23.84
C ALA A 5 -51.31 27.10 -24.20
N GLY A 6 -52.02 27.79 -25.10
CA GLY A 6 -51.62 29.04 -25.72
C GLY A 6 -51.55 30.22 -24.75
N LEU A 7 -50.51 31.04 -24.93
CA LEU A 7 -50.42 32.38 -24.39
C LEU A 7 -51.29 33.32 -25.23
N ALA A 8 -52.34 33.88 -24.62
CA ALA A 8 -53.07 35.00 -25.20
C ALA A 8 -52.22 36.27 -25.08
N LEU A 9 -51.73 36.76 -26.23
CA LEU A 9 -51.11 38.06 -26.40
C LEU A 9 -52.18 39.16 -26.35
N LEU A 10 -52.31 39.85 -25.22
CA LEU A 10 -52.99 41.14 -25.17
C LEU A 10 -51.96 42.25 -25.39
N TRP A 11 -51.95 42.74 -26.63
CA TRP A 11 -51.15 43.86 -27.11
C TRP A 11 -51.63 45.18 -26.51
N GLN A 12 -50.81 45.83 -25.69
CA GLN A 12 -50.98 47.23 -25.30
C GLN A 12 -49.90 48.10 -25.94
N PRO A 13 -50.24 49.04 -26.83
CA PRO A 13 -49.26 49.93 -27.43
C PRO A 13 -48.97 51.07 -26.44
N GLY A 14 -47.80 51.05 -25.81
CA GLY A 14 -47.42 52.17 -24.95
C GLY A 14 -46.22 52.00 -24.02
N GLN A 15 -45.43 50.91 -24.07
CA GLN A 15 -44.22 50.82 -23.24
C GLN A 15 -43.01 50.36 -24.04
N THR A 16 -42.02 51.25 -24.04
CA THR A 16 -40.69 51.08 -24.63
C THR A 16 -39.88 50.03 -23.87
N LEU A 17 -39.38 49.04 -24.62
CA LEU A 17 -38.04 48.41 -24.53
C LEU A 17 -37.39 48.27 -23.14
N ALA A 18 -37.39 47.06 -22.57
CA ALA A 18 -36.37 46.67 -21.57
C ALA A 18 -36.15 45.15 -21.33
N TRP A 19 -36.96 44.22 -21.85
CA TRP A 19 -36.99 42.84 -21.30
C TRP A 19 -36.40 41.71 -22.16
N GLY A 20 -35.82 42.00 -23.33
CA GLY A 20 -35.30 40.95 -24.23
C GLY A 20 -33.89 40.41 -23.90
N ALA A 21 -33.06 41.16 -23.17
CA ALA A 21 -31.65 40.80 -22.96
C ALA A 21 -31.40 39.90 -21.72
N GLY A 22 -32.29 39.95 -20.72
CA GLY A 22 -32.09 39.24 -19.45
C GLY A 22 -32.33 37.72 -19.52
N VAL A 23 -33.32 37.28 -20.29
CA VAL A 23 -33.71 35.86 -20.35
C VAL A 23 -32.70 35.04 -21.18
N SER A 24 -32.13 35.61 -22.23
CA SER A 24 -31.11 34.96 -23.08
C SER A 24 -29.79 34.73 -22.36
N ALA A 25 -29.36 35.68 -21.51
CA ALA A 25 -28.13 35.54 -20.72
C ALA A 25 -28.28 34.48 -19.62
N ALA A 26 -29.45 34.40 -18.97
CA ALA A 26 -29.71 33.39 -17.93
C ALA A 26 -29.79 31.96 -18.52
N ALA A 27 -30.42 31.78 -19.68
CA ALA A 27 -30.48 30.49 -20.36
C ALA A 27 -29.10 30.05 -20.89
N ALA A 28 -28.30 30.97 -21.44
CA ALA A 28 -26.93 30.69 -21.87
C ALA A 28 -26.01 30.38 -20.68
N ALA A 29 -26.15 31.09 -19.56
CA ALA A 29 -25.43 30.80 -18.32
C ALA A 29 -25.84 29.45 -17.73
N ALA A 30 -27.13 29.10 -17.76
CA ALA A 30 -27.62 27.80 -17.33
C ALA A 30 -27.10 26.65 -18.23
N TYR A 31 -27.12 26.84 -19.56
CA TYR A 31 -26.60 25.87 -20.53
C TYR A 31 -25.08 25.67 -20.39
N LEU A 32 -24.31 26.76 -20.31
CA LEU A 32 -22.87 26.72 -20.05
C LEU A 32 -22.55 26.11 -18.67
N SER A 33 -23.41 26.32 -17.67
CA SER A 33 -23.26 25.70 -16.34
C SER A 33 -23.62 24.22 -16.31
N GLN A 34 -24.35 23.70 -17.31
CA GLN A 34 -24.75 22.28 -17.41
C GLN A 34 -23.82 21.45 -18.32
N GLU A 35 -23.22 22.04 -19.36
CA GLU A 35 -22.21 21.38 -20.23
C GLU A 35 -20.78 21.42 -19.66
N ALA A 36 -20.38 22.53 -19.02
CA ALA A 36 -19.05 22.67 -18.42
C ALA A 36 -18.70 21.69 -17.27
N PRO A 37 -19.62 21.20 -16.40
CA PRO A 37 -19.23 20.43 -15.24
C PRO A 37 -18.64 19.07 -15.61
N ARG A 38 -19.11 18.38 -16.66
CA ARG A 38 -18.62 17.01 -16.95
C ARG A 38 -17.21 16.99 -17.56
N HIS A 39 -16.91 17.89 -18.49
CA HIS A 39 -15.59 17.95 -19.12
C HIS A 39 -14.51 18.50 -18.16
N LEU A 40 -14.85 19.48 -17.32
CA LEU A 40 -13.96 19.96 -16.26
C LEU A 40 -13.77 18.93 -15.15
N GLN A 41 -14.83 18.24 -14.71
CA GLN A 41 -14.71 17.15 -13.73
C GLN A 41 -13.84 16.00 -14.27
N GLY A 42 -14.00 15.61 -15.54
CA GLY A 42 -13.17 14.58 -16.15
C GLY A 42 -11.69 14.97 -16.25
N THR A 43 -11.40 16.23 -16.59
CA THR A 43 -10.01 16.73 -16.65
C THR A 43 -9.38 16.92 -15.27
N LEU A 44 -10.15 17.38 -14.28
CA LEU A 44 -9.69 17.48 -12.89
C LEU A 44 -9.52 16.11 -12.24
N ALA A 45 -10.44 15.16 -12.47
CA ALA A 45 -10.32 13.79 -12.00
C ALA A 45 -9.11 13.09 -12.64
N ARG A 46 -8.86 13.30 -13.94
CA ARG A 46 -7.64 12.79 -14.60
C ARG A 46 -6.37 13.44 -14.06
N ARG A 47 -6.37 14.76 -13.80
CA ARG A 47 -5.24 15.44 -13.17
C ARG A 47 -5.02 14.96 -11.74
N ARG A 48 -6.09 14.72 -10.99
CA ARG A 48 -6.06 14.23 -9.60
C ARG A 48 -5.58 12.79 -9.54
N ALA A 49 -6.12 11.89 -10.36
CA ALA A 49 -5.64 10.51 -10.48
C ALA A 49 -4.19 10.45 -10.97
N ARG A 50 -3.81 11.29 -11.95
CA ARG A 50 -2.43 11.41 -12.40
C ARG A 50 -1.51 11.96 -11.30
N ARG A 51 -2.01 12.88 -10.48
CA ARG A 51 -1.29 13.43 -9.33
C ARG A 51 -1.20 12.44 -8.18
N GLU A 52 -2.24 11.67 -7.89
CA GLU A 52 -2.25 10.58 -6.92
C GLU A 52 -1.30 9.46 -7.32
N LEU A 53 -1.23 9.11 -8.60
CA LEU A 53 -0.19 8.21 -9.16
C LEU A 53 1.22 8.82 -9.08
N THR A 54 1.34 10.16 -9.06
CA THR A 54 2.62 10.87 -8.95
C THR A 54 3.05 11.05 -7.49
N GLU A 55 2.11 11.17 -6.54
CA GLU A 55 2.38 11.38 -5.11
C GLU A 55 2.46 10.05 -4.33
N SER A 56 1.72 9.01 -4.74
CA SER A 56 1.78 7.68 -4.12
C SER A 56 3.05 6.92 -4.52
N PRO A 57 3.49 5.94 -3.71
CA PRO A 57 4.53 5.01 -4.12
C PRO A 57 4.13 4.32 -5.44
N PRO A 58 5.05 4.11 -6.38
CA PRO A 58 4.74 3.48 -7.67
C PRO A 58 4.47 1.96 -7.55
N LEU A 59 4.41 1.44 -6.33
CA LEU A 59 4.26 0.05 -6.00
C LEU A 59 3.31 -0.13 -4.81
N ALA A 60 2.49 -1.16 -4.87
CA ALA A 60 1.71 -1.67 -3.76
C ALA A 60 2.44 -2.87 -3.16
N VAL A 61 2.40 -2.99 -1.83
CA VAL A 61 3.02 -4.10 -1.12
C VAL A 61 2.01 -4.73 -0.18
N THR A 62 1.93 -6.05 -0.21
CA THR A 62 1.23 -6.84 0.81
C THR A 62 2.20 -7.80 1.46
N ALA A 63 2.09 -7.98 2.77
CA ALA A 63 2.90 -8.93 3.51
C ALA A 63 2.04 -9.91 4.31
N GLU A 64 2.50 -11.16 4.40
CA GLU A 64 1.91 -12.20 5.24
C GLU A 64 3.00 -13.04 5.91
N ILE A 65 2.66 -13.68 7.03
CA ILE A 65 3.56 -14.60 7.75
C ILE A 65 3.17 -16.03 7.41
N ARG A 66 4.13 -16.84 6.98
CA ARG A 66 3.98 -18.25 6.60
C ARG A 66 4.95 -19.12 7.37
N ASN A 67 4.70 -20.43 7.33
CA ASN A 67 5.60 -21.48 7.85
C ASN A 67 6.06 -21.17 9.28
N HIS A 68 5.15 -20.66 10.11
CA HIS A 68 5.46 -20.13 11.42
C HIS A 68 5.03 -21.11 12.51
N ASP A 69 5.94 -21.38 13.43
CA ASP A 69 5.58 -21.78 14.78
C ASP A 69 5.20 -20.52 15.57
N TYR A 70 4.52 -20.68 16.70
CA TYR A 70 4.25 -19.58 17.63
C TYR A 70 5.02 -19.80 18.93
N VAL A 71 5.44 -18.71 19.57
CA VAL A 71 5.79 -18.69 20.99
C VAL A 71 4.63 -18.03 21.72
N THR A 72 4.03 -18.77 22.65
CA THR A 72 2.99 -18.23 23.53
C THR A 72 3.63 -17.48 24.68
N LEU A 73 3.36 -16.18 24.76
CA LEU A 73 3.94 -15.27 25.74
C LEU A 73 2.91 -14.93 26.81
N ASP A 74 3.25 -15.15 28.07
CA ASP A 74 2.50 -14.62 29.19
C ASP A 74 3.12 -13.27 29.59
N LEU A 75 2.47 -12.18 29.20
CA LEU A 75 2.87 -10.81 29.52
C LEU A 75 2.30 -10.35 30.87
N GLY A 76 1.73 -11.27 31.66
CA GLY A 76 1.08 -11.02 32.94
C GLY A 76 -0.33 -10.46 32.81
N ASP A 77 -0.53 -9.40 32.01
CA ASP A 77 -1.85 -8.82 31.75
C ASP A 77 -2.63 -9.56 30.65
N ARG A 78 -1.90 -10.28 29.78
CA ARG A 78 -2.46 -11.00 28.65
C ARG A 78 -1.52 -12.11 28.18
N VAL A 79 -2.10 -13.13 27.56
CA VAL A 79 -1.37 -14.16 26.84
C VAL A 79 -1.44 -13.83 25.34
N VAL A 80 -0.31 -13.82 24.64
CA VAL A 80 -0.22 -13.51 23.20
C VAL A 80 0.58 -14.57 22.48
N ASP A 81 0.08 -15.04 21.34
CA ASP A 81 0.85 -15.86 20.42
C ASP A 81 1.64 -14.96 19.46
N VAL A 82 2.96 -15.13 19.45
CA VAL A 82 3.88 -14.38 18.58
C VAL A 82 4.61 -15.35 17.66
N PRO A 83 4.71 -15.10 16.35
CA PRO A 83 5.48 -15.95 15.45
C PRO A 83 6.91 -16.17 15.96
N ALA A 84 7.30 -17.45 16.08
CA ALA A 84 8.63 -17.86 16.47
C ALA A 84 9.63 -17.60 15.34
N ALA A 85 10.90 -17.36 15.69
CA ALA A 85 11.98 -17.30 14.73
C ALA A 85 12.07 -18.59 13.87
N GLY A 86 12.49 -18.41 12.62
CA GLY A 86 12.48 -19.44 11.57
C GLY A 86 11.20 -19.48 10.73
N HIS A 87 10.30 -18.51 10.90
CA HIS A 87 9.16 -18.31 10.02
C HIS A 87 9.56 -17.55 8.75
N THR A 88 8.63 -17.52 7.80
CA THR A 88 8.79 -16.79 6.54
C THR A 88 7.86 -15.59 6.49
N VAL A 89 8.38 -14.40 6.18
CA VAL A 89 7.56 -13.25 5.78
C VAL A 89 7.52 -13.22 4.27
N ARG A 90 6.33 -13.46 3.70
CA ARG A 90 6.09 -13.32 2.26
C ARG A 90 5.69 -11.90 1.95
N ILE A 91 6.36 -11.30 0.98
CA ILE A 91 6.06 -9.97 0.47
C ILE A 91 5.71 -10.09 -1.00
N VAL A 92 4.55 -9.57 -1.36
CA VAL A 92 4.14 -9.42 -2.77
C VAL A 92 4.24 -7.96 -3.12
N VAL A 93 5.07 -7.66 -4.13
CA VAL A 93 5.27 -6.31 -4.65
C VAL A 93 4.64 -6.24 -6.03
N THR A 94 3.69 -5.33 -6.21
CA THR A 94 2.98 -5.11 -7.47
C THR A 94 3.24 -3.70 -7.96
N SER A 95 3.62 -3.54 -9.22
CA SER A 95 3.73 -2.22 -9.83
C SER A 95 2.33 -1.61 -10.05
N MET A 96 2.17 -0.33 -9.70
CA MET A 96 0.86 0.37 -9.73
C MET A 96 0.75 1.36 -10.89
N GLY A 97 1.74 1.41 -11.77
CA GLY A 97 1.82 2.39 -12.83
C GLY A 97 2.53 1.86 -14.07
N PRO A 98 2.44 2.59 -15.19
CA PRO A 98 2.91 2.13 -16.50
C PRO A 98 4.44 2.10 -16.64
N SER A 99 5.18 2.48 -15.59
CA SER A 99 6.64 2.53 -15.60
C SER A 99 7.20 1.35 -14.83
N ALA A 100 8.21 0.69 -15.41
CA ALA A 100 8.95 -0.35 -14.72
C ALA A 100 9.52 0.19 -13.39
N VAL A 101 9.51 -0.66 -12.37
CA VAL A 101 10.06 -0.38 -11.05
C VAL A 101 11.30 -1.24 -10.88
N VAL A 102 12.39 -0.63 -10.45
CA VAL A 102 13.61 -1.36 -10.06
C VAL A 102 13.73 -1.31 -8.56
N LEU A 103 13.70 -2.48 -7.92
CA LEU A 103 14.01 -2.62 -6.51
C LEU A 103 15.52 -2.69 -6.36
N MET A 104 16.05 -1.77 -5.55
CA MET A 104 17.49 -1.59 -5.39
C MET A 104 18.02 -2.30 -4.15
N GLY A 105 17.15 -2.57 -3.17
CA GLY A 105 17.52 -3.26 -1.95
C GLY A 105 16.34 -3.40 -1.00
N VAL A 106 16.57 -4.23 0.01
CA VAL A 106 15.68 -4.44 1.16
C VAL A 106 16.47 -4.20 2.43
N ARG A 107 15.85 -3.57 3.42
CA ARG A 107 16.45 -3.30 4.73
C ARG A 107 15.47 -3.59 5.84
N ALA A 108 15.94 -4.20 6.92
CA ALA A 108 15.17 -4.35 8.15
C ALA A 108 15.49 -3.22 9.12
N GLU A 109 14.47 -2.76 9.83
CA GLU A 109 14.60 -1.81 10.93
C GLU A 109 13.97 -2.42 12.19
N VAL A 110 14.78 -2.57 13.23
CA VAL A 110 14.33 -3.02 14.55
C VAL A 110 13.83 -1.80 15.33
N LEU A 111 12.57 -1.84 15.74
CA LEU A 111 11.91 -0.79 16.51
C LEU A 111 12.10 -0.99 18.02
N SER A 112 12.08 -2.23 18.50
CA SER A 112 12.32 -2.56 19.91
C SER A 112 12.84 -3.99 20.07
N ARG A 113 13.58 -4.23 21.16
CA ARG A 113 14.02 -5.54 21.62
C ARG A 113 13.68 -5.68 23.10
N GLU A 114 13.11 -6.80 23.48
CA GLU A 114 12.80 -7.15 24.87
C GLU A 114 13.24 -8.59 25.14
N GLU A 115 13.76 -8.88 26.33
CA GLU A 115 14.01 -10.26 26.78
C GLU A 115 12.74 -10.82 27.43
N PHE A 116 12.36 -12.05 27.09
CA PHE A 116 11.07 -12.60 27.46
C PHE A 116 11.13 -14.14 27.44
N PRO A 117 10.59 -14.81 28.46
CA PRO A 117 10.40 -16.26 28.43
C PRO A 117 9.14 -16.61 27.64
N GLY A 118 9.20 -17.68 26.83
CA GLY A 118 8.03 -18.16 26.10
C GLY A 118 8.13 -19.63 25.74
N ASN A 119 6.97 -20.27 25.51
CA ASN A 119 6.89 -21.69 25.14
C ASN A 119 6.54 -21.86 23.67
N LEU A 120 7.19 -22.81 22.98
CA LEU A 120 7.06 -23.03 21.54
C LEU A 120 5.89 -23.96 21.19
N THR A 121 5.06 -23.53 20.24
CA THR A 121 3.93 -24.28 19.65
C THR A 121 4.13 -24.41 18.13
N ARG A 122 4.08 -25.63 17.57
CA ARG A 122 4.51 -25.88 16.17
C ARG A 122 3.39 -25.92 15.11
N HIS A 123 3.60 -25.29 13.96
CA HIS A 123 2.73 -25.36 12.75
C HIS A 123 3.54 -25.23 11.45
N ALA A 124 3.33 -26.09 10.43
CA ALA A 124 4.09 -26.04 9.17
C ALA A 124 3.32 -26.51 7.91
N ALA A 125 3.62 -25.89 6.76
CA ALA A 125 3.40 -26.35 5.38
C ALA A 125 4.35 -25.56 4.43
N GLU A 126 4.73 -26.04 3.25
CA GLU A 126 5.74 -25.36 2.39
C GLU A 126 5.40 -25.37 0.88
N VAL A 127 5.88 -24.35 0.13
CA VAL A 127 5.79 -24.15 -1.34
C VAL A 127 7.07 -23.43 -1.84
N PRO A 128 7.65 -23.75 -3.01
CA PRO A 128 8.94 -23.19 -3.49
C PRO A 128 8.87 -21.72 -4.00
N VAL A 129 9.85 -20.90 -3.61
CA VAL A 129 10.00 -19.44 -3.91
C VAL A 129 11.45 -18.94 -3.76
N ARG A 130 11.73 -17.63 -3.97
CA ARG A 130 13.03 -16.99 -3.73
C ARG A 130 13.19 -16.62 -2.25
N HIS A 131 14.34 -16.97 -1.66
CA HIS A 131 14.57 -16.88 -0.22
C HIS A 131 15.65 -15.84 0.13
N PHE A 132 15.36 -15.07 1.17
CA PHE A 132 16.31 -14.20 1.87
C PHE A 132 16.34 -14.60 3.33
N GLU A 133 17.44 -14.30 4.02
CA GLU A 133 17.50 -14.37 5.48
C GLU A 133 17.56 -12.96 6.05
N ALA A 134 16.74 -12.68 7.05
CA ALA A 134 16.79 -11.47 7.86
C ALA A 134 17.28 -11.84 9.26
N SER A 135 18.54 -11.52 9.56
CA SER A 135 19.11 -11.63 10.90
C SER A 135 18.79 -10.36 11.68
N LEU A 136 17.82 -10.47 12.58
CA LEU A 136 17.43 -9.35 13.43
C LEU A 136 18.43 -9.11 14.56
N ASP A 137 19.31 -10.06 14.86
CA ASP A 137 20.28 -9.94 15.94
C ASP A 137 21.52 -9.12 15.56
N ALA A 138 21.83 -8.99 14.27
CA ALA A 138 22.89 -8.13 13.77
C ALA A 138 22.65 -6.65 14.12
N ASP A 139 23.74 -5.88 14.23
CA ASP A 139 23.72 -4.43 14.47
C ASP A 139 24.58 -3.69 13.42
N PRO A 140 23.97 -3.04 12.41
CA PRO A 140 22.53 -2.97 12.14
C PRO A 140 21.97 -4.34 11.69
N PRO A 141 20.63 -4.55 11.76
CA PRO A 141 19.99 -5.75 11.24
C PRO A 141 20.37 -6.02 9.77
N GLU A 142 20.61 -7.29 9.45
CA GLU A 142 21.15 -7.70 8.15
C GLU A 142 20.11 -8.52 7.37
N VAL A 143 19.94 -8.22 6.07
CA VAL A 143 19.14 -9.02 5.15
C VAL A 143 20.01 -9.48 3.99
N ARG A 144 20.05 -10.78 3.71
CA ARG A 144 20.89 -11.39 2.66
C ARG A 144 20.12 -12.39 1.81
N ALA A 145 20.42 -12.48 0.51
CA ALA A 145 19.87 -13.52 -0.35
C ALA A 145 20.44 -14.91 0.00
N LEU A 146 19.60 -15.95 -0.04
CA LEU A 146 20.01 -17.35 0.20
C LEU A 146 20.22 -18.14 -1.11
N GLY A 147 19.97 -17.53 -2.27
CA GLY A 147 20.15 -18.12 -3.60
C GLY A 147 21.05 -17.29 -4.50
N GLU A 148 21.25 -17.74 -5.75
CA GLU A 148 22.18 -17.10 -6.70
C GLU A 148 21.76 -15.71 -7.17
N SER A 149 20.50 -15.34 -7.03
CA SER A 149 19.99 -14.03 -7.44
C SER A 149 19.84 -13.12 -6.22
N ASP A 150 20.62 -12.05 -6.14
CA ASP A 150 20.50 -10.93 -5.19
C ASP A 150 20.04 -9.64 -5.91
N PHE A 151 19.73 -8.58 -5.16
CA PHE A 151 19.37 -7.27 -5.71
C PHE A 151 20.46 -6.70 -6.64
N PRO A 152 20.10 -5.89 -7.64
CA PRO A 152 18.77 -5.32 -7.91
C PRO A 152 17.83 -6.24 -8.72
N TYR A 153 16.52 -6.03 -8.55
CA TYR A 153 15.49 -6.70 -9.36
C TYR A 153 14.64 -5.70 -10.14
N ARG A 154 14.25 -6.06 -11.37
CA ARG A 154 13.37 -5.27 -12.22
C ARG A 154 11.99 -5.93 -12.28
N ILE A 155 10.95 -5.16 -11.99
CA ILE A 155 9.54 -5.56 -12.12
C ILE A 155 8.97 -4.81 -13.32
N ALA A 156 8.43 -5.52 -14.32
CA ALA A 156 7.76 -4.87 -15.43
C ALA A 156 6.43 -4.24 -14.99
N ALA A 157 5.88 -3.37 -15.83
CA ALA A 157 4.53 -2.85 -15.60
C ALA A 157 3.54 -4.03 -15.61
N ASP A 158 2.62 -4.04 -14.64
CA ASP A 158 1.57 -5.05 -14.44
C ASP A 158 2.05 -6.45 -13.99
N GLU A 159 3.34 -6.61 -13.67
CA GLU A 159 3.88 -7.83 -13.06
C GLU A 159 3.93 -7.74 -11.52
N SER A 160 3.86 -8.90 -10.86
CA SER A 160 4.04 -9.02 -9.40
C SER A 160 5.23 -9.91 -9.10
N GLU A 161 6.03 -9.52 -8.11
CA GLU A 161 7.19 -10.27 -7.63
C GLU A 161 6.94 -10.73 -6.19
N ILE A 162 7.38 -11.96 -5.86
CA ILE A 162 7.19 -12.57 -4.55
C ILE A 162 8.57 -12.79 -3.89
N PHE A 163 8.73 -12.25 -2.68
CA PHE A 163 9.93 -12.42 -1.85
C PHE A 163 9.56 -13.09 -0.54
N ASP A 164 10.29 -14.15 -0.17
CA ASP A 164 10.14 -14.80 1.13
C ASP A 164 11.39 -14.55 1.97
N LEU A 165 11.21 -13.90 3.12
CA LEU A 165 12.27 -13.64 4.09
C LEU A 165 12.16 -14.66 5.22
N LEU A 166 13.16 -15.51 5.37
CA LEU A 166 13.39 -16.32 6.56
C LEU A 166 13.91 -15.42 7.68
N VAL A 167 13.11 -15.24 8.72
CA VAL A 167 13.41 -14.29 9.80
C VAL A 167 13.99 -15.04 10.99
N SER A 168 15.15 -14.58 11.48
CA SER A 168 15.82 -15.18 12.63
C SER A 168 16.08 -14.16 13.75
N THR A 169 15.89 -14.62 14.99
CA THR A 169 16.38 -14.00 16.23
C THR A 169 16.50 -15.09 17.29
N GLU A 170 17.50 -14.99 18.17
CA GLU A 170 17.84 -16.05 19.12
C GLU A 170 17.08 -15.93 20.44
N ARG A 171 16.98 -14.72 21.01
CA ARG A 171 16.56 -14.54 22.42
C ARG A 171 15.63 -13.36 22.68
N ALA A 172 15.28 -12.57 21.66
CA ALA A 172 14.55 -11.31 21.83
C ALA A 172 13.15 -11.33 21.19
N LEU A 173 12.23 -10.57 21.79
CA LEU A 173 10.92 -10.26 21.24
C LEU A 173 11.16 -8.98 20.49
N VAL A 174 11.24 -9.12 19.17
CA VAL A 174 11.66 -8.04 18.30
C VAL A 174 10.44 -7.48 17.60
N GLN A 175 10.21 -6.17 17.74
CA GLN A 175 9.28 -5.43 16.89
C GLN A 175 10.07 -4.82 15.74
N TRP A 176 9.63 -5.02 14.50
CA TRP A 176 10.42 -4.60 13.34
C TRP A 176 9.56 -4.32 12.11
N VAL A 177 10.14 -3.62 11.14
CA VAL A 177 9.55 -3.29 9.84
C VAL A 177 10.58 -3.50 8.74
N LEU A 178 10.11 -3.58 7.49
CA LEU A 178 10.98 -3.65 6.32
C LEU A 178 10.86 -2.36 5.50
N TRP A 179 11.94 -1.99 4.84
CA TRP A 179 11.99 -0.91 3.86
C TRP A 179 12.46 -1.45 2.52
N LEU A 180 11.67 -1.22 1.48
CA LEU A 180 12.02 -1.52 0.10
C LEU A 180 12.44 -0.24 -0.61
N ASP A 181 13.71 -0.19 -1.02
CA ASP A 181 14.25 0.95 -1.74
C ASP A 181 14.00 0.76 -3.24
N TRP A 182 13.40 1.75 -3.89
CA TRP A 182 12.96 1.65 -5.27
C TRP A 182 13.37 2.85 -6.11
N THR A 183 13.52 2.59 -7.41
CA THR A 183 13.61 3.62 -8.46
C THR A 183 12.53 3.36 -9.51
N SER A 184 11.81 4.41 -9.90
CA SER A 184 10.81 4.34 -10.97
C SER A 184 10.71 5.69 -11.68
N ALA A 185 10.79 5.69 -13.02
CA ALA A 185 10.67 6.89 -13.86
C ALA A 185 11.52 8.10 -13.38
N GLY A 186 12.76 7.86 -12.93
CA GLY A 186 13.67 8.90 -12.43
C GLY A 186 13.43 9.35 -10.98
N ARG A 187 12.37 8.86 -10.33
CA ARG A 187 12.13 9.03 -8.89
C ARG A 187 12.80 7.91 -8.12
N ARG A 188 13.25 8.23 -6.91
CA ARG A 188 13.71 7.27 -5.90
C ARG A 188 12.88 7.43 -4.64
N GLY A 189 12.73 6.35 -3.89
CA GLY A 189 12.04 6.37 -2.61
C GLY A 189 12.18 5.05 -1.88
N SER A 190 11.58 5.00 -0.69
CA SER A 190 11.51 3.80 0.13
C SER A 190 10.06 3.56 0.49
N THR A 191 9.62 2.31 0.38
CA THR A 191 8.29 1.88 0.82
C THR A 191 8.43 1.03 2.07
N ARG A 192 7.75 1.44 3.15
CA ARG A 192 7.64 0.66 4.38
C ARG A 192 6.74 -0.54 4.13
N VAL A 193 7.17 -1.69 4.60
CA VAL A 193 6.43 -2.95 4.60
C VAL A 193 6.22 -3.38 6.03
N ASP A 194 4.97 -3.63 6.36
CA ASP A 194 4.51 -4.02 7.69
C ASP A 194 3.34 -5.00 7.57
N LEU A 195 2.84 -5.50 8.70
CA LEU A 195 1.69 -6.40 8.76
C LEU A 195 0.40 -5.58 8.85
N GLN A 196 -0.09 -5.13 7.68
CA GLN A 196 -1.37 -4.41 7.55
C GLN A 196 -1.48 -3.23 8.54
N GLY A 197 -0.44 -2.38 8.60
CA GLY A 197 -0.37 -1.21 9.47
C GLY A 197 0.28 -1.47 10.84
N HIS A 198 0.60 -2.72 11.18
CA HIS A 198 1.25 -3.09 12.43
C HIS A 198 2.69 -3.55 12.17
N ALA A 199 3.62 -3.18 13.04
CA ALA A 199 4.97 -3.73 12.99
C ALA A 199 4.94 -5.26 13.14
N PHE A 200 5.86 -5.96 12.46
CA PHE A 200 6.06 -7.38 12.68
C PHE A 200 6.52 -7.61 14.12
N ARG A 201 6.16 -8.78 14.66
CA ARG A 201 6.64 -9.27 15.94
C ARG A 201 7.23 -10.64 15.75
N THR A 202 8.43 -10.84 16.28
CA THR A 202 9.13 -12.12 16.21
C THR A 202 9.72 -12.45 17.56
N ALA A 203 9.43 -13.65 18.04
CA ALA A 203 9.98 -14.17 19.28
C ALA A 203 11.16 -15.10 18.99
N GLY A 204 12.28 -14.87 19.67
CA GLY A 204 13.37 -15.83 19.76
C GLY A 204 12.91 -17.21 20.23
N ARG A 205 13.53 -18.25 19.66
CA ARG A 205 13.17 -19.63 19.97
C ARG A 205 13.99 -20.09 21.17
N GLN A 206 13.50 -19.80 22.37
CA GLN A 206 14.07 -20.42 23.56
C GLN A 206 13.61 -21.88 23.59
N LEU A 207 14.41 -22.78 23.03
CA LEU A 207 14.21 -24.20 23.24
C LEU A 207 14.41 -24.45 24.74
N GLY A 208 13.33 -24.81 25.43
CA GLY A 208 13.42 -25.30 26.80
C GLY A 208 14.43 -26.44 26.83
N GLY A 209 15.56 -26.22 27.50
CA GLY A 209 16.53 -27.28 27.76
C GLY A 209 15.85 -28.36 28.60
N VAL A 210 15.95 -29.60 28.13
CA VAL A 210 15.79 -30.80 28.96
C VAL A 210 17.18 -31.26 29.35
#